data_AF-A0A6A1XJG9-F1
#
_entry.id   AF-A0A6A1XJG9-F1
#
_cell.length_a   1.000
_cell.length_b   1.000
_cell.length_c   1.000
_cell.angle_alpha   90.00
_cell.angle_beta   90.00
_cell.angle_gamma   90.00
#
_symmetry.space_group_name_H-M   'P 1'
#
loop_
_entity.id
_entity.type
_entity.pdbx_description
1 polymer ?
#
loop_
_entity_poly.entity_id
_entity_poly.type
_entity_poly.pdbx_seq_one_letter_code
_entity_poly.pdbx_strand_id
1 'polypeptide(L)'
;MNDVNLAPENKEATPEHGYLMAYDKKEQKAKGVKGIAANGELETLEANEANRDQFIKVDQRGNFFTNFGKNFLYQYNNPGRYSLYNMPKETLVEQAKEKIEAAQEPQNEAVRRELASTRVYNNHRFNEREVNWEQAAKYGITPDGLKNAKDSLERMLQGKTSAIAFRVAKNSELGRENGDAKLSLFRDENGAVKFDIHYIRQAPKIGEDYRGHVLTEEDLKALNQTGNLGKAVDVVIDYRTKETKSCYLSKDPVTNELFHMPVEQARIPRKVKDYTLSPKEYDAAVRGEEVPIRFKSNNGKFYATSIQMSAAERGVEFLWERSTKKLEEAQKQGQEQDGSQQQPHAPVQVAGKPRKKEEASQQAEKKPRTRKPSITPKM
;
A
#
# COMPACT_ATOMS: atom_id res chain seq x y z
N MET A 1 45.65 -0.80 -53.24
CA MET A 1 44.46 -1.63 -53.03
C MET A 1 44.11 -1.48 -51.56
N ASN A 2 43.01 -0.79 -51.28
CA ASN A 2 42.61 -0.37 -49.94
C ASN A 2 41.85 -1.52 -49.27
N ASP A 3 42.36 -2.00 -48.14
CA ASP A 3 41.65 -2.90 -47.25
C ASP A 3 40.53 -2.13 -46.54
N VAL A 4 39.30 -2.36 -46.98
CA VAL A 4 38.08 -1.90 -46.31
C VAL A 4 37.78 -2.87 -45.18
N ASN A 5 38.16 -2.49 -43.96
CA ASN A 5 37.82 -3.22 -42.74
C ASN A 5 36.35 -2.89 -42.40
N LEU A 6 35.42 -3.78 -42.75
CA LEU A 6 34.02 -3.69 -42.37
C LEU A 6 33.90 -3.82 -40.85
N ALA A 7 33.33 -2.79 -40.21
CA ALA A 7 32.94 -2.83 -38.82
C ALA A 7 31.98 -4.01 -38.57
N PRO A 8 32.03 -4.68 -37.40
CA PRO A 8 31.09 -5.73 -37.07
C PRO A 8 29.68 -5.12 -37.01
N GLU A 9 28.77 -5.66 -37.82
CA GLU A 9 27.34 -5.37 -37.71
C GLU A 9 26.89 -5.60 -36.26
N ASN A 10 26.50 -4.53 -35.59
CA ASN A 10 25.65 -4.60 -34.42
C ASN A 10 24.33 -5.26 -34.89
N LYS A 11 24.24 -6.57 -34.74
CA LYS A 11 22.95 -7.26 -34.74
C LYS A 11 22.19 -6.74 -33.54
N GLU A 12 21.35 -5.73 -33.75
CA GLU A 12 20.26 -5.43 -32.82
C GLU A 12 19.52 -6.75 -32.59
N ALA A 13 19.66 -7.30 -31.37
CA ALA A 13 18.95 -8.50 -30.98
C ALA A 13 17.45 -8.20 -31.13
N THR A 14 16.78 -8.96 -31.98
CA THR A 14 15.33 -8.85 -32.18
C THR A 14 14.67 -8.99 -30.81
N PRO A 15 13.73 -8.10 -30.40
CA PRO A 15 13.16 -8.20 -29.07
C PRO A 15 12.46 -9.56 -28.92
N GLU A 16 12.91 -10.37 -27.97
CA GLU A 16 12.28 -11.64 -27.63
C GLU A 16 10.97 -11.31 -26.91
N HIS A 17 9.86 -11.38 -27.63
CA HIS A 17 8.53 -11.14 -27.06
C HIS A 17 7.96 -12.46 -26.54
N GLY A 18 7.63 -12.50 -25.25
CA GLY A 18 6.86 -13.53 -24.59
C GLY A 18 5.37 -13.34 -24.85
N TYR A 19 4.53 -14.03 -24.10
CA TYR A 19 3.08 -13.95 -24.22
C TYR A 19 2.39 -13.83 -22.86
N LEU A 20 1.31 -13.05 -22.82
CA LEU A 20 0.58 -12.78 -21.59
C LEU A 20 -0.48 -13.85 -21.32
N MET A 21 -0.43 -14.43 -20.13
CA MET A 21 -1.44 -15.33 -19.59
C MET A 21 -2.07 -14.76 -18.31
N ALA A 22 -3.28 -15.23 -18.01
CA ALA A 22 -4.02 -14.85 -16.82
C ALA A 22 -4.60 -16.09 -16.14
N TYR A 23 -4.43 -16.20 -14.82
CA TYR A 23 -5.21 -17.12 -14.00
C TYR A 23 -6.49 -16.41 -13.53
N ASP A 24 -7.65 -16.89 -13.99
CA ASP A 24 -8.95 -16.41 -13.50
C ASP A 24 -9.24 -17.04 -12.14
N LYS A 25 -9.21 -16.25 -11.07
CA LYS A 25 -9.48 -16.76 -9.71
C LYS A 25 -10.94 -17.19 -9.53
N LYS A 26 -11.87 -16.68 -10.35
CA LYS A 26 -13.29 -17.03 -10.29
C LYS A 26 -13.53 -18.40 -10.92
N GLU A 27 -12.95 -18.65 -12.08
CA GLU A 27 -13.09 -19.93 -12.80
C GLU A 27 -12.05 -20.97 -12.41
N GLN A 28 -11.02 -20.57 -11.66
CA GLN A 28 -9.87 -21.37 -11.27
C GLN A 28 -9.13 -22.00 -12.46
N LYS A 29 -8.96 -21.23 -13.54
CA LYS A 29 -8.33 -21.69 -14.79
C LYS A 29 -7.32 -20.68 -15.33
N ALA A 30 -6.25 -21.19 -15.92
CA ALA A 30 -5.31 -20.38 -16.69
C ALA A 30 -5.80 -20.22 -18.14
N LYS A 31 -5.73 -18.98 -18.63
CA LYS A 31 -6.19 -18.55 -19.96
C LYS A 31 -5.14 -17.67 -20.63
N GLY A 32 -5.12 -17.66 -21.96
CA GLY A 32 -4.33 -16.70 -22.72
C GLY A 32 -5.03 -15.35 -22.78
N VAL A 33 -4.27 -14.25 -22.70
CA VAL A 33 -4.84 -12.90 -22.76
C VAL A 33 -4.79 -12.38 -24.18
N LYS A 34 -5.95 -12.13 -24.78
CA LYS A 34 -6.09 -11.57 -26.14
C LYS A 34 -6.04 -10.04 -26.14
N GLY A 35 -6.62 -9.42 -25.11
CA GLY A 35 -6.92 -8.00 -25.14
C GLY A 35 -7.60 -7.51 -23.86
N ILE A 36 -8.08 -6.26 -23.93
CA ILE A 36 -9.00 -5.68 -22.96
C ILE A 36 -10.20 -5.18 -23.77
N ALA A 37 -11.40 -5.60 -23.38
CA ALA A 37 -12.64 -5.19 -24.01
C ALA A 37 -12.95 -3.71 -23.73
N ALA A 38 -13.86 -3.10 -24.48
CA ALA A 38 -14.23 -1.69 -24.31
C ALA A 38 -14.75 -1.35 -22.90
N ASN A 39 -15.35 -2.32 -22.21
CA ASN A 39 -15.83 -2.20 -20.83
C ASN A 39 -14.71 -2.33 -19.76
N GLY A 40 -13.47 -2.56 -20.19
CA GLY A 40 -12.29 -2.73 -19.34
C GLY A 40 -12.09 -4.16 -18.81
N GLU A 41 -12.89 -5.14 -19.21
CA GLU A 41 -12.68 -6.55 -18.84
C GLU A 41 -11.57 -7.20 -19.68
N LEU A 42 -10.89 -8.18 -19.08
CA LEU A 42 -9.86 -8.95 -19.77
C LEU A 42 -10.50 -9.87 -20.83
N GLU A 43 -10.11 -9.72 -22.10
CA GLU A 43 -10.47 -10.67 -23.14
C GLU A 43 -9.51 -11.86 -23.07
N THR A 44 -10.07 -13.05 -22.86
CA THR A 44 -9.30 -14.27 -22.66
C THR A 44 -9.71 -15.36 -23.64
N LEU A 45 -8.76 -16.22 -23.99
CA LEU A 45 -8.94 -17.40 -24.83
C LEU A 45 -8.45 -18.64 -24.09
N GLU A 46 -8.85 -19.82 -24.57
CA GLU A 46 -8.29 -21.07 -24.06
C GLU A 46 -6.77 -21.09 -24.21
N ALA A 47 -6.09 -21.52 -23.15
CA ALA A 47 -4.65 -21.68 -23.13
C ALA A 47 -4.25 -22.96 -23.87
N ASN A 48 -4.08 -22.85 -25.19
CA ASN A 48 -3.50 -23.86 -26.08
C ASN A 48 -2.63 -23.20 -27.16
N GLU A 49 -1.75 -23.97 -27.81
CA GLU A 49 -0.86 -23.46 -28.86
C GLU A 49 -1.63 -22.92 -30.08
N ALA A 50 -2.80 -23.46 -30.40
CA ALA A 50 -3.60 -23.00 -31.54
C ALA A 50 -4.05 -21.53 -31.40
N ASN A 51 -4.26 -21.06 -30.16
CA ASN A 51 -4.66 -19.68 -29.87
C ASN A 51 -3.47 -18.74 -29.62
N ARG A 52 -2.25 -19.27 -29.52
CA ARG A 52 -1.08 -18.55 -29.02
C ARG A 52 -0.77 -17.26 -29.76
N ASP A 53 -0.88 -17.26 -31.08
CA ASP A 53 -0.58 -16.08 -31.90
C ASP A 53 -1.53 -14.90 -31.65
N GLN A 54 -2.69 -15.17 -31.05
CA GLN A 54 -3.67 -14.16 -30.66
C GLN A 54 -3.40 -13.58 -29.27
N PHE A 55 -2.45 -14.12 -28.51
CA PHE A 55 -2.13 -13.61 -27.19
C PHE A 55 -1.32 -12.32 -27.30
N ILE A 56 -1.51 -11.44 -26.32
CA ILE A 56 -0.72 -10.22 -26.18
C ILE A 56 0.75 -10.60 -26.05
N LYS A 57 1.56 -10.06 -26.95
CA LYS A 57 3.01 -10.19 -26.94
C LYS A 57 3.60 -9.14 -26.02
N VAL A 58 4.42 -9.57 -25.07
CA VAL A 58 5.08 -8.68 -24.09
C VAL A 58 6.57 -8.91 -24.20
N ASP A 59 7.36 -7.84 -24.26
CA ASP A 59 8.81 -7.94 -24.25
C ASP A 59 9.27 -8.74 -23.00
N GLN A 60 10.06 -9.82 -23.20
CA GLN A 60 10.56 -10.67 -22.11
C GLN A 60 11.66 -9.98 -21.29
N ARG A 61 12.43 -9.09 -21.93
CA ARG A 61 13.51 -8.32 -21.29
C ARG A 61 13.00 -6.97 -20.82
N GLY A 62 11.89 -6.51 -21.40
CA GLY A 62 11.12 -5.37 -20.96
C GLY A 62 10.43 -5.64 -19.63
N ASN A 63 10.66 -4.76 -18.66
CA ASN A 63 9.85 -4.68 -17.45
C ASN A 63 8.38 -4.57 -17.91
N PHE A 64 7.45 -5.42 -17.44
CA PHE A 64 6.02 -5.33 -17.80
C PHE A 64 5.49 -3.88 -17.58
N PHE A 65 6.18 -3.08 -16.78
CA PHE A 65 5.92 -1.65 -16.54
C PHE A 65 6.49 -0.68 -17.59
N THR A 66 6.75 -1.10 -18.83
CA THR A 66 6.90 -0.16 -19.96
C THR A 66 5.59 0.62 -20.21
N ASN A 67 5.58 1.56 -21.14
CA ASN A 67 4.37 2.32 -21.51
C ASN A 67 3.21 1.40 -21.90
N PHE A 68 3.50 0.25 -22.52
CA PHE A 68 2.50 -0.76 -22.84
C PHE A 68 1.78 -1.25 -21.58
N GLY A 69 2.49 -1.80 -20.60
CA GLY A 69 1.82 -2.41 -19.45
C GLY A 69 1.21 -1.39 -18.50
N LYS A 70 1.73 -0.16 -18.45
CA LYS A 70 1.05 0.96 -17.76
C LYS A 70 -0.32 1.23 -18.39
N ASN A 71 -0.37 1.34 -19.72
CA ASN A 71 -1.63 1.53 -20.45
C ASN A 71 -2.55 0.32 -20.30
N PHE A 72 -2.02 -0.89 -20.36
CA PHE A 72 -2.77 -2.13 -20.15
C PHE A 72 -3.40 -2.17 -18.75
N LEU A 73 -2.61 -1.98 -17.69
CA LEU A 73 -3.12 -1.98 -16.32
C LEU A 73 -4.10 -0.84 -16.07
N TYR A 74 -3.88 0.33 -16.69
CA TYR A 74 -4.84 1.42 -16.64
C TYR A 74 -6.16 1.08 -17.33
N GLN A 75 -6.15 0.29 -18.41
CA GLN A 75 -7.39 -0.10 -19.10
C GLN A 75 -8.12 -1.28 -18.44
N TYR A 76 -7.39 -2.11 -17.70
CA TYR A 76 -7.91 -3.33 -17.08
C TYR A 76 -8.62 -3.04 -15.74
N ASN A 77 -9.95 -3.15 -15.76
CA ASN A 77 -10.80 -3.04 -14.59
C ASN A 77 -10.78 -4.33 -13.76
N ASN A 78 -11.10 -4.24 -12.47
CA ASN A 78 -11.08 -5.38 -11.55
C ASN A 78 -9.72 -6.08 -11.41
N PRO A 79 -8.63 -5.35 -11.05
CA PRO A 79 -7.29 -5.93 -10.98
C PRO A 79 -7.16 -7.12 -10.01
N GLY A 80 -8.09 -7.25 -9.06
CA GLY A 80 -8.14 -8.38 -8.13
C GLY A 80 -8.57 -9.73 -8.73
N ARG A 81 -9.28 -9.77 -9.87
CA ARG A 81 -9.86 -11.02 -10.44
C ARG A 81 -8.80 -11.94 -11.02
N TYR A 82 -7.90 -11.41 -11.85
CA TYR A 82 -6.89 -12.20 -12.55
C TYR A 82 -5.51 -12.10 -11.90
N SER A 83 -4.72 -13.17 -11.94
CA SER A 83 -3.27 -13.11 -11.72
C SER A 83 -2.56 -13.18 -13.07
N LEU A 84 -1.74 -12.19 -13.41
CA LEU A 84 -1.13 -12.05 -14.73
C LEU A 84 0.30 -12.63 -14.76
N TYR A 85 0.68 -13.23 -15.88
CA TYR A 85 1.97 -13.88 -16.10
C TYR A 85 2.51 -13.55 -17.50
N ASN A 86 3.72 -12.99 -17.58
CA ASN A 86 4.46 -12.82 -18.82
C ASN A 86 5.32 -14.06 -19.06
N MET A 87 4.86 -14.98 -19.89
CA MET A 87 5.52 -16.26 -20.14
C MET A 87 6.57 -16.12 -21.25
N PRO A 88 7.77 -16.72 -21.08
CA PRO A 88 8.78 -16.77 -22.13
C PRO A 88 8.24 -17.43 -23.40
N LYS A 89 8.70 -16.97 -24.55
CA LYS A 89 8.33 -17.47 -25.88
C LYS A 89 8.75 -18.94 -26.06
N GLU A 90 9.69 -19.44 -25.31
CA GLU A 90 10.16 -20.81 -25.45
C GLU A 90 9.26 -21.78 -24.67
N THR A 91 8.42 -21.26 -23.76
CA THR A 91 7.51 -22.08 -22.96
C THR A 91 6.26 -22.42 -23.77
N LEU A 92 5.91 -23.71 -23.85
CA LEU A 92 4.64 -24.15 -24.45
C LEU A 92 3.45 -23.68 -23.63
N VAL A 93 2.35 -23.29 -24.28
CA VAL A 93 1.16 -22.72 -23.64
C VAL A 93 0.52 -23.70 -22.66
N GLU A 94 0.43 -24.98 -23.01
CA GLU A 94 -0.14 -26.02 -22.14
C GLU A 94 0.73 -26.24 -20.90
N GLN A 95 2.07 -26.22 -21.06
CA GLN A 95 2.98 -26.31 -19.91
C GLN A 95 2.87 -25.08 -19.00
N ALA A 96 2.77 -23.89 -19.58
CA ALA A 96 2.55 -22.66 -18.83
C ALA A 96 1.23 -22.69 -18.05
N LYS A 97 0.15 -23.16 -18.70
CA LYS A 97 -1.17 -23.36 -18.09
C LYS A 97 -1.08 -24.27 -16.86
N GLU A 98 -0.52 -25.47 -17.01
CA GLU A 98 -0.37 -26.44 -15.92
C GLU A 98 0.43 -25.85 -14.75
N LYS A 99 1.56 -25.19 -15.03
CA LYS A 99 2.37 -24.54 -13.98
C LYS A 99 1.59 -23.45 -13.25
N ILE A 100 0.85 -22.60 -13.98
CA ILE A 100 0.09 -21.49 -13.40
C ILE A 100 -1.02 -22.01 -12.49
N GLU A 101 -1.76 -23.05 -12.92
CA GLU A 101 -2.83 -23.68 -12.14
C GLU A 101 -2.24 -24.40 -10.91
N ALA A 102 -1.19 -25.20 -11.08
CA ALA A 102 -0.52 -25.88 -9.98
C ALA A 102 0.03 -24.91 -8.92
N ALA A 103 0.54 -23.74 -9.32
CA ALA A 103 1.07 -22.73 -8.40
C ALA A 103 0.01 -22.15 -7.42
N GLN A 104 -1.28 -22.31 -7.70
CA GLN A 104 -2.34 -21.82 -6.82
C GLN A 104 -2.53 -22.72 -5.59
N GLU A 105 -2.08 -23.96 -5.66
CA GLU A 105 -2.20 -24.92 -4.57
C GLU A 105 -1.17 -24.65 -3.46
N PRO A 106 -1.55 -24.56 -2.18
CA PRO A 106 -0.65 -24.26 -1.07
C PRO A 106 0.60 -25.15 -0.98
N GLN A 107 0.51 -26.43 -1.38
CA GLN A 107 1.61 -27.39 -1.39
C GLN A 107 2.70 -27.11 -2.44
N ASN A 108 2.36 -26.43 -3.54
CA ASN A 108 3.25 -26.29 -4.70
C ASN A 108 4.15 -25.05 -4.61
N GLU A 109 4.91 -24.94 -3.51
CA GLU A 109 5.78 -23.77 -3.27
C GLU A 109 6.92 -23.67 -4.29
N ALA A 110 7.48 -24.80 -4.72
CA ALA A 110 8.55 -24.82 -5.72
C ALA A 110 8.08 -24.20 -7.06
N VAL A 111 6.89 -24.58 -7.54
CA VAL A 111 6.30 -24.06 -8.78
C VAL A 111 6.00 -22.56 -8.67
N ARG A 112 5.48 -22.11 -7.51
CA ARG A 112 5.30 -20.67 -7.24
C ARG A 112 6.59 -19.88 -7.31
N ARG A 113 7.69 -20.44 -6.77
CA ARG A 113 9.01 -19.79 -6.79
C ARG A 113 9.54 -19.71 -8.22
N GLU A 114 9.34 -20.75 -9.03
CA GLU A 114 9.71 -20.75 -10.45
C GLU A 114 8.95 -19.66 -11.24
N LEU A 115 7.63 -19.55 -11.06
CA LEU A 115 6.80 -18.54 -11.73
C LEU A 115 6.94 -17.12 -11.16
N ALA A 116 7.70 -16.92 -10.08
CA ALA A 116 7.79 -15.61 -9.44
C ALA A 116 8.39 -14.53 -10.36
N SER A 117 9.28 -14.93 -11.28
CA SER A 117 9.94 -14.04 -12.25
C SER A 117 9.01 -13.66 -13.42
N THR A 118 8.09 -14.55 -13.81
CA THR A 118 7.11 -14.31 -14.89
C THR A 118 5.88 -13.59 -14.39
N ARG A 119 5.62 -13.62 -13.08
CA ARG A 119 4.44 -13.00 -12.48
C ARG A 119 4.46 -11.48 -12.61
N VAL A 120 3.37 -10.96 -13.16
CA VAL A 120 3.13 -9.53 -13.25
C VAL A 120 2.42 -9.08 -11.98
N TYR A 121 3.13 -8.31 -11.15
CA TYR A 121 2.59 -7.79 -9.91
C TYR A 121 1.84 -6.48 -10.15
N ASN A 122 0.51 -6.50 -10.02
CA ASN A 122 -0.29 -5.31 -9.79
C ASN A 122 -0.71 -5.26 -8.32
N ASN A 123 -0.26 -4.22 -7.61
CA ASN A 123 -0.60 -4.02 -6.21
C ASN A 123 -1.96 -3.31 -6.04
N HIS A 124 -2.60 -2.88 -7.12
CA HIS A 124 -3.91 -2.25 -7.09
C HIS A 124 -5.03 -3.27 -6.88
N ARG A 125 -5.98 -2.91 -6.02
CA ARG A 125 -7.27 -3.57 -5.78
C ARG A 125 -8.38 -2.93 -6.61
N PHE A 126 -8.20 -1.66 -6.98
CA PHE A 126 -9.13 -0.85 -7.74
C PHE A 126 -8.40 -0.19 -8.90
N ASN A 127 -9.08 -0.06 -10.04
CA ASN A 127 -8.59 0.78 -11.13
C ASN A 127 -9.21 2.19 -11.02
N GLU A 128 -8.43 3.23 -11.27
CA GLU A 128 -8.88 4.64 -11.25
C GLU A 128 -10.07 4.89 -12.18
N ARG A 129 -10.14 4.18 -13.32
CA ARG A 129 -11.25 4.27 -14.29
C ARG A 129 -12.59 3.79 -13.73
N GLU A 130 -12.57 2.96 -12.69
CA GLU A 130 -13.78 2.44 -12.05
C GLU A 130 -14.36 3.44 -11.04
N VAL A 131 -13.60 4.49 -10.69
CA VAL A 131 -14.02 5.48 -9.69
C VAL A 131 -14.97 6.48 -10.33
N ASN A 132 -16.16 6.65 -9.73
CA ASN A 132 -17.12 7.65 -10.15
C ASN A 132 -16.71 9.06 -9.65
N TRP A 133 -15.85 9.73 -10.42
CA TRP A 133 -15.35 11.07 -10.11
C TRP A 133 -16.42 12.16 -10.15
N GLU A 134 -17.43 12.02 -11.00
CA GLU A 134 -18.55 12.97 -11.06
C GLU A 134 -19.33 12.98 -9.75
N GLN A 135 -19.60 11.80 -9.19
CA GLN A 135 -20.21 11.68 -7.87
C GLN A 135 -19.29 12.20 -6.76
N ALA A 136 -18.01 11.85 -6.80
CA ALA A 136 -17.02 12.29 -5.80
C ALA A 136 -16.87 13.82 -5.75
N ALA A 137 -16.92 14.49 -6.91
CA ALA A 137 -16.82 15.94 -7.02
C ALA A 137 -17.93 16.68 -6.25
N LYS A 138 -19.13 16.09 -6.14
CA LYS A 138 -20.24 16.64 -5.33
C LYS A 138 -19.88 16.73 -3.84
N TYR A 139 -18.88 15.96 -3.41
CA TYR A 139 -18.35 15.95 -2.05
C TYR A 139 -17.05 16.75 -1.87
N GLY A 140 -16.61 17.47 -2.90
CA GLY A 140 -15.33 18.18 -2.91
C GLY A 140 -14.11 17.27 -3.11
N ILE A 141 -14.32 16.02 -3.53
CA ILE A 141 -13.26 15.04 -3.74
C ILE A 141 -12.91 15.04 -5.23
N THR A 142 -11.66 15.36 -5.56
CA THR A 142 -11.16 15.40 -6.95
C THR A 142 -9.93 14.49 -7.12
N PRO A 143 -9.72 13.92 -8.33
CA PRO A 143 -8.53 13.11 -8.59
C PRO A 143 -7.23 13.86 -8.28
N ASP A 144 -7.12 15.12 -8.73
CA ASP A 144 -5.93 15.93 -8.52
C ASP A 144 -5.70 16.25 -7.04
N GLY A 145 -6.78 16.51 -6.29
CA GLY A 145 -6.68 16.70 -4.85
C GLY A 145 -6.08 15.49 -4.14
N LEU A 146 -6.47 14.27 -4.55
CA LEU A 146 -5.95 13.03 -3.98
C LEU A 146 -4.53 12.70 -4.46
N LYS A 147 -4.19 13.00 -5.73
CA LYS A 147 -2.84 12.78 -6.29
C LYS A 147 -1.81 13.69 -5.63
N ASN A 148 -2.14 14.96 -5.42
CA ASN A 148 -1.22 15.95 -4.84
C ASN A 148 -1.03 15.81 -3.32
N ALA A 149 -1.83 14.97 -2.67
CA ALA A 149 -1.86 14.82 -1.21
C ALA A 149 -1.19 13.51 -0.76
N LYS A 150 0.15 13.49 -0.76
CA LYS A 150 0.98 12.37 -0.25
C LYS A 150 0.57 11.00 -0.83
N ASP A 151 0.42 10.91 -2.15
CA ASP A 151 0.05 9.68 -2.86
C ASP A 151 -1.25 9.03 -2.33
N SER A 152 -2.21 9.84 -1.85
CA SER A 152 -3.45 9.31 -1.28
C SER A 152 -4.26 8.51 -2.29
N LEU A 153 -4.33 8.96 -3.55
CA LEU A 153 -5.01 8.19 -4.59
C LEU A 153 -4.38 6.81 -4.78
N GLU A 154 -3.06 6.74 -4.92
CA GLU A 154 -2.32 5.49 -5.12
C GLU A 154 -2.55 4.51 -3.97
N ARG A 155 -2.53 5.01 -2.72
CA ARG A 155 -2.87 4.19 -1.54
C ARG A 155 -4.30 3.66 -1.60
N MET A 156 -5.26 4.49 -1.99
CA MET A 156 -6.66 4.09 -2.12
C MET A 156 -6.87 3.04 -3.20
N LEU A 157 -6.18 3.16 -4.35
CA LEU A 157 -6.21 2.14 -5.41
C LEU A 157 -5.63 0.81 -4.94
N GLN A 158 -4.66 0.81 -4.02
CA GLN A 158 -4.14 -0.38 -3.35
C GLN A 158 -5.09 -0.95 -2.26
N GLY A 159 -6.22 -0.30 -2.02
CA GLY A 159 -7.22 -0.68 -1.03
C GLY A 159 -6.88 -0.27 0.40
N LYS A 160 -6.10 0.80 0.55
CA LYS A 160 -5.76 1.41 1.83
C LYS A 160 -6.51 2.72 2.04
N THR A 161 -6.48 3.24 3.26
CA THR A 161 -6.95 4.60 3.54
C THR A 161 -5.97 5.65 3.01
N SER A 162 -6.52 6.80 2.68
CA SER A 162 -5.77 7.99 2.26
C SER A 162 -4.72 8.37 3.31
N ALA A 163 -3.59 8.93 2.85
CA ALA A 163 -2.48 9.26 3.75
C ALA A 163 -2.86 10.35 4.76
N ILE A 164 -3.73 11.27 4.35
CA ILE A 164 -4.22 12.39 5.16
C ILE A 164 -5.74 12.47 5.13
N ALA A 165 -6.31 13.25 6.04
CA ALA A 165 -7.72 13.60 5.99
C ALA A 165 -7.96 14.71 4.95
N PHE A 166 -9.13 14.66 4.32
CA PHE A 166 -9.63 15.63 3.36
C PHE A 166 -10.92 16.23 3.87
N ARG A 167 -11.16 17.48 3.50
CA ARG A 167 -12.41 18.14 3.79
C ARG A 167 -13.50 17.59 2.88
N VAL A 168 -14.46 16.85 3.46
CA VAL A 168 -15.63 16.32 2.75
C VAL A 168 -16.79 17.28 2.92
N ALA A 169 -17.38 17.72 1.80
CA ALA A 169 -18.51 18.63 1.78
C ALA A 169 -19.80 17.88 1.42
N LYS A 170 -20.73 17.74 2.36
CA LYS A 170 -22.03 17.10 2.11
C LYS A 170 -23.12 18.15 2.20
N ASN A 171 -23.58 18.60 1.04
CA ASN A 171 -24.77 19.43 0.96
C ASN A 171 -26.00 18.55 1.20
N SER A 172 -26.83 18.93 2.17
CA SER A 172 -28.11 18.29 2.44
C SER A 172 -29.22 19.36 2.46
N GLU A 173 -30.47 18.93 2.29
CA GLU A 173 -31.62 19.84 2.41
C GLU A 173 -31.75 20.44 3.83
N LEU A 174 -31.22 19.74 4.83
CA LEU A 174 -31.15 20.20 6.23
C LEU A 174 -30.01 21.19 6.51
N GLY A 175 -29.10 21.40 5.55
CA GLY A 175 -27.95 22.29 5.69
C GLY A 175 -26.62 21.68 5.24
N ARG A 176 -25.51 22.35 5.59
CA ARG A 176 -24.15 21.92 5.22
C ARG A 176 -23.58 20.98 6.29
N GLU A 177 -23.51 19.69 5.97
CA GLU A 177 -22.77 18.71 6.75
C GLU A 177 -21.35 18.60 6.22
N ASN A 178 -20.38 18.87 7.07
CA ASN A 178 -19.06 19.25 6.64
C ASN A 178 -18.06 18.70 7.65
N GLY A 179 -17.10 17.89 7.21
CA GLY A 179 -16.14 17.28 8.13
C GLY A 179 -14.87 16.83 7.44
N ASP A 180 -13.81 16.72 8.23
CA ASP A 180 -12.56 16.14 7.78
C ASP A 180 -12.61 14.62 7.93
N ALA A 181 -12.21 13.91 6.89
CA ALA A 181 -12.26 12.46 6.83
C ALA A 181 -11.08 11.89 6.03
N LYS A 182 -10.59 10.71 6.43
CA LYS A 182 -9.82 9.89 5.50
C LYS A 182 -10.77 9.18 4.54
N LEU A 183 -10.24 8.81 3.39
CA LEU A 183 -11.02 8.19 2.31
C LEU A 183 -10.42 6.82 2.00
N SER A 184 -11.27 5.84 1.74
CA SER A 184 -10.86 4.56 1.16
C SER A 184 -11.83 4.16 0.05
N LEU A 185 -11.54 3.06 -0.65
CA LEU A 185 -12.39 2.52 -1.71
C LEU A 185 -12.89 1.14 -1.33
N PHE A 186 -14.13 0.85 -1.67
CA PHE A 186 -14.72 -0.49 -1.57
C PHE A 186 -15.58 -0.80 -2.79
N ARG A 187 -15.90 -2.09 -2.99
CA ARG A 187 -16.89 -2.52 -3.98
C ARG A 187 -18.20 -2.81 -3.30
N ASP A 188 -19.29 -2.29 -3.82
CA ASP A 188 -20.63 -2.65 -3.36
C ASP A 188 -21.07 -4.02 -3.87
N GLU A 189 -22.29 -4.43 -3.53
CA GLU A 189 -22.88 -5.72 -3.93
C GLU A 189 -22.99 -5.90 -5.44
N ASN A 190 -23.04 -4.80 -6.20
CA ASN A 190 -23.08 -4.80 -7.67
C ASN A 190 -21.67 -4.76 -8.29
N GLY A 191 -20.62 -4.73 -7.47
CA GLY A 191 -19.23 -4.64 -7.90
C GLY A 191 -18.75 -3.22 -8.23
N ALA A 192 -19.59 -2.20 -8.03
CA ALA A 192 -19.26 -0.81 -8.32
C ALA A 192 -18.30 -0.24 -7.26
N VAL A 193 -17.26 0.47 -7.71
CA VAL A 193 -16.27 1.10 -6.81
C VAL A 193 -16.86 2.37 -6.22
N LYS A 194 -16.88 2.46 -4.88
CA LYS A 194 -17.38 3.60 -4.12
C LYS A 194 -16.38 4.06 -3.07
N PHE A 195 -16.54 5.31 -2.62
CA PHE A 195 -15.77 5.86 -1.51
C PHE A 195 -16.38 5.43 -0.18
N ASP A 196 -15.53 5.00 0.75
CA ASP A 196 -15.83 4.93 2.17
C ASP A 196 -15.22 6.14 2.89
N ILE A 197 -16.00 6.78 3.76
CA ILE A 197 -15.69 8.08 4.38
C ILE A 197 -15.46 7.91 5.88
N HIS A 198 -14.20 7.98 6.26
CA HIS A 198 -13.72 7.78 7.63
C HIS A 198 -13.59 9.14 8.34
N TYR A 199 -14.70 9.69 8.83
CA TYR A 199 -14.70 10.97 9.56
C TYR A 199 -13.84 10.93 10.82
N ILE A 200 -13.24 12.07 11.18
CA ILE A 200 -12.54 12.21 12.46
C ILE A 200 -13.55 12.14 13.61
N ARG A 201 -13.34 11.17 14.51
CA ARG A 201 -14.18 10.90 15.68
C ARG A 201 -13.45 11.24 16.98
N GLN A 202 -14.20 11.28 18.08
CA GLN A 202 -13.60 11.33 19.41
C GLN A 202 -12.71 10.09 19.63
N ALA A 203 -11.61 10.27 20.36
CA ALA A 203 -10.73 9.17 20.70
C ALA A 203 -11.46 8.16 21.62
N PRO A 204 -11.27 6.84 21.40
CA PRO A 204 -11.83 5.82 22.28
C PRO A 204 -11.36 5.99 23.72
N LYS A 205 -12.22 5.66 24.68
CA LYS A 205 -11.97 5.80 26.12
C LYS A 205 -11.85 4.46 26.83
N ILE A 206 -11.20 4.47 27.99
CA ILE A 206 -11.09 3.27 28.84
C ILE A 206 -12.51 2.83 29.23
N GLY A 207 -12.79 1.54 29.11
CA GLY A 207 -14.09 0.96 29.41
C GLY A 207 -15.12 1.07 28.28
N GLU A 208 -14.78 1.69 27.15
CA GLU A 208 -15.64 1.73 25.97
C GLU A 208 -15.72 0.36 25.29
N ASP A 209 -16.93 -0.07 24.91
CA ASP A 209 -17.13 -1.29 24.14
C ASP A 209 -16.81 -1.05 22.66
N TYR A 210 -15.90 -1.87 22.13
CA TYR A 210 -15.69 -1.99 20.69
C TYR A 210 -16.08 -3.39 20.24
N ARG A 211 -17.30 -3.51 19.72
CA ARG A 211 -17.85 -4.75 19.15
C ARG A 211 -17.76 -5.94 20.13
N GLY A 212 -18.08 -5.72 21.41
CA GLY A 212 -18.01 -6.75 22.45
C GLY A 212 -16.68 -6.84 23.20
N HIS A 213 -15.63 -6.13 22.76
CA HIS A 213 -14.36 -6.04 23.48
C HIS A 213 -14.28 -4.71 24.24
N VAL A 214 -14.18 -4.76 25.57
CA VAL A 214 -14.04 -3.58 26.41
C VAL A 214 -12.59 -3.11 26.40
N LEU A 215 -12.36 -1.87 25.94
CA LEU A 215 -11.02 -1.30 25.80
C LEU A 215 -10.37 -1.02 27.15
N THR A 216 -9.24 -1.65 27.43
CA THR A 216 -8.46 -1.40 28.66
C THR A 216 -7.48 -0.22 28.51
N GLU A 217 -6.85 0.18 29.61
CA GLU A 217 -5.80 1.19 29.59
C GLU A 217 -4.59 0.74 28.74
N GLU A 218 -4.18 -0.53 28.88
CA GLU A 218 -3.10 -1.12 28.09
C GLU A 218 -3.43 -1.17 26.60
N ASP A 219 -4.69 -1.48 26.26
CA ASP A 219 -5.15 -1.51 24.88
C ASP A 219 -5.03 -0.13 24.24
N LEU A 220 -5.53 0.91 24.91
CA LEU A 220 -5.42 2.28 24.41
C LEU A 220 -3.98 2.77 24.36
N LYS A 221 -3.15 2.40 25.33
CA LYS A 221 -1.71 2.70 25.30
C LYS A 221 -1.06 2.09 24.05
N ALA A 222 -1.32 0.81 23.75
CA ALA A 222 -0.78 0.13 22.58
C ALA A 222 -1.30 0.75 21.26
N LEU A 223 -2.61 0.98 21.15
CA LEU A 223 -3.26 1.58 19.99
C LEU A 223 -2.81 3.02 19.73
N ASN A 224 -2.58 3.82 20.77
CA ASN A 224 -2.08 5.18 20.63
C ASN A 224 -0.59 5.23 20.30
N GLN A 225 0.20 4.29 20.83
CA GLN A 225 1.64 4.24 20.61
C GLN A 225 1.97 3.68 19.22
N THR A 226 1.49 2.49 18.90
CA THR A 226 1.86 1.75 17.68
C THR A 226 0.82 1.86 16.56
N GLY A 227 -0.40 2.30 16.86
CA GLY A 227 -1.54 2.20 15.94
C GLY A 227 -2.22 0.82 15.96
N ASN A 228 -1.64 -0.18 16.63
CA ASN A 228 -2.11 -1.56 16.62
C ASN A 228 -2.18 -2.10 18.06
N LEU A 229 -3.09 -3.05 18.30
CA LEU A 229 -3.32 -3.57 19.65
C LEU A 229 -2.19 -4.47 20.16
N GLY A 230 -1.46 -5.11 19.25
CA GLY A 230 -0.35 -6.00 19.59
C GLY A 230 -0.72 -7.41 20.05
N LYS A 231 -2.01 -7.74 20.00
CA LYS A 231 -2.58 -9.07 20.27
C LYS A 231 -3.85 -9.24 19.45
N ALA A 232 -4.28 -10.48 19.27
CA ALA A 232 -5.63 -10.77 18.78
C ALA A 232 -6.62 -10.73 19.94
N VAL A 233 -7.83 -10.21 19.68
CA VAL A 233 -8.95 -10.21 20.61
C VAL A 233 -10.21 -10.62 19.89
N ASP A 234 -11.14 -11.22 20.64
CA ASP A 234 -12.42 -11.65 20.10
C ASP A 234 -13.37 -10.46 19.98
N VAL A 235 -13.89 -10.23 18.78
CA VAL A 235 -14.87 -9.18 18.50
C VAL A 235 -16.01 -9.73 17.68
N VAL A 236 -17.22 -9.18 17.89
CA VAL A 236 -18.41 -9.50 17.11
C VAL A 236 -18.21 -9.01 15.68
N ILE A 237 -18.23 -9.90 14.70
CA ILE A 237 -18.05 -9.55 13.28
C ILE A 237 -19.39 -9.31 12.56
N ASP A 238 -20.45 -10.03 12.95
CA ASP A 238 -21.81 -9.86 12.45
C ASP A 238 -22.76 -9.66 13.64
N TYR A 239 -23.34 -8.47 13.74
CA TYR A 239 -24.24 -8.11 14.84
C TYR A 239 -25.60 -8.83 14.80
N ARG A 240 -26.01 -9.32 13.63
CA ARG A 240 -27.26 -10.05 13.42
C ARG A 240 -27.10 -11.51 13.86
N THR A 241 -26.00 -12.16 13.50
CA THR A 241 -25.75 -13.56 13.92
C THR A 241 -25.08 -13.68 15.28
N LYS A 242 -24.54 -12.57 15.81
CA LYS A 242 -23.66 -12.56 17.00
C LYS A 242 -22.40 -13.41 16.83
N GLU A 243 -21.98 -13.64 15.58
CA GLU A 243 -20.75 -14.34 15.30
C GLU A 243 -19.56 -13.51 15.78
N THR A 244 -18.69 -14.14 16.57
CA THR A 244 -17.47 -13.57 17.11
C THR A 244 -16.27 -14.26 16.47
N LYS A 245 -15.25 -13.48 16.11
CA LYS A 245 -13.97 -14.00 15.62
C LYS A 245 -12.79 -13.31 16.31
N SER A 246 -11.71 -14.07 16.45
CA SER A 246 -10.42 -13.53 16.85
C SER A 246 -9.88 -12.61 15.77
N CYS A 247 -9.64 -11.35 16.13
CA CYS A 247 -9.25 -10.28 15.21
C CYS A 247 -8.05 -9.50 15.74
N TYR A 248 -7.22 -9.01 14.82
CA TYR A 248 -6.32 -7.90 15.11
C TYR A 248 -7.12 -6.60 15.16
N LEU A 249 -6.77 -5.70 16.08
CA LEU A 249 -7.33 -4.37 16.16
C LEU A 249 -6.27 -3.30 15.87
N SER A 250 -6.69 -2.25 15.16
CA SER A 250 -5.89 -1.07 14.88
C SER A 250 -6.70 0.20 15.07
N LYS A 251 -6.03 1.31 15.38
CA LYS A 251 -6.63 2.64 15.44
C LYS A 251 -5.95 3.55 14.43
N ASP A 252 -6.74 4.22 13.60
CA ASP A 252 -6.18 5.28 12.76
C ASP A 252 -5.78 6.48 13.64
N PRO A 253 -4.53 6.97 13.53
CA PRO A 253 -4.05 8.05 14.40
C PRO A 253 -4.67 9.41 14.09
N VAL A 254 -5.32 9.58 12.93
CA VAL A 254 -5.96 10.83 12.51
C VAL A 254 -7.46 10.78 12.81
N THR A 255 -8.14 9.71 12.39
CA THR A 255 -9.60 9.65 12.51
C THR A 255 -10.09 9.07 13.83
N ASN A 256 -9.20 8.46 14.63
CA ASN A 256 -9.51 7.67 15.81
C ASN A 256 -10.44 6.48 15.55
N GLU A 257 -10.71 6.15 14.29
CA GLU A 257 -11.51 4.99 13.94
C GLU A 257 -10.76 3.70 14.26
N LEU A 258 -11.48 2.75 14.84
CA LEU A 258 -10.99 1.43 15.13
C LEU A 258 -11.34 0.47 13.99
N PHE A 259 -10.34 -0.27 13.55
CA PHE A 259 -10.42 -1.29 12.52
C PHE A 259 -10.20 -2.66 13.13
N HIS A 260 -10.88 -3.68 12.61
CA HIS A 260 -10.68 -5.07 12.98
C HIS A 260 -10.45 -5.91 11.73
N MET A 261 -9.60 -6.93 11.84
CA MET A 261 -9.36 -7.90 10.78
C MET A 261 -9.26 -9.31 11.39
N PRO A 262 -10.12 -10.26 10.97
CA PRO A 262 -10.02 -11.64 11.42
C PRO A 262 -8.64 -12.24 11.15
N VAL A 263 -8.09 -12.96 12.13
CA VAL A 263 -6.74 -13.54 12.05
C VAL A 263 -6.60 -14.46 10.83
N GLU A 264 -7.64 -15.21 10.49
CA GLU A 264 -7.69 -16.10 9.32
C GLU A 264 -7.53 -15.38 7.96
N GLN A 265 -7.88 -14.09 7.90
CA GLN A 265 -7.74 -13.28 6.68
C GLN A 265 -6.35 -12.69 6.52
N ALA A 266 -5.55 -12.69 7.59
CA ALA A 266 -4.24 -12.07 7.58
C ALA A 266 -3.22 -12.91 6.79
N ARG A 267 -2.34 -12.21 6.06
CA ARG A 267 -1.23 -12.82 5.34
C ARG A 267 0.07 -12.26 5.88
N ILE A 268 0.77 -13.09 6.65
CA ILE A 268 2.08 -12.74 7.21
C ILE A 268 3.16 -13.30 6.29
N PRO A 269 4.02 -12.45 5.71
CA PRO A 269 5.11 -12.92 4.88
C PRO A 269 6.19 -13.60 5.72
N ARG A 270 6.77 -14.69 5.21
CA ARG A 270 7.95 -15.33 5.83
C ARG A 270 9.21 -14.47 5.72
N LYS A 271 9.25 -13.58 4.71
CA LYS A 271 10.38 -12.71 4.41
C LYS A 271 9.89 -11.27 4.23
N VAL A 272 10.49 -10.34 4.95
CA VAL A 272 10.23 -8.91 4.84
C VAL A 272 11.49 -8.25 4.28
N LYS A 273 11.41 -7.72 3.06
CA LYS A 273 12.59 -7.24 2.31
C LYS A 273 13.62 -8.36 2.16
N ASP A 274 14.85 -8.19 2.64
CA ASP A 274 15.89 -9.22 2.68
C ASP A 274 15.86 -10.05 3.98
N TYR A 275 15.12 -9.62 5.00
CA TYR A 275 15.06 -10.27 6.31
C TYR A 275 14.08 -11.46 6.32
N THR A 276 14.53 -12.61 6.80
CA THR A 276 13.70 -13.82 6.93
C THR A 276 13.33 -14.03 8.39
N LEU A 277 12.03 -14.11 8.69
CA LEU A 277 11.54 -14.32 10.05
C LEU A 277 11.92 -15.73 10.51
N SER A 278 12.51 -15.84 11.70
CA SER A 278 12.63 -17.12 12.40
C SER A 278 11.24 -17.70 12.74
N PRO A 279 11.12 -19.01 13.02
CA PRO A 279 9.84 -19.59 13.43
C PRO A 279 9.21 -18.86 14.63
N LYS A 280 10.02 -18.50 15.64
CA LYS A 280 9.57 -17.77 16.82
C LYS A 280 9.04 -16.38 16.48
N GLU A 281 9.72 -15.64 15.60
CA GLU A 281 9.29 -14.30 15.15
C GLU A 281 8.04 -14.38 14.29
N TYR A 282 7.95 -15.38 13.42
CA TYR A 282 6.75 -15.63 12.63
C TYR A 282 5.55 -15.92 13.53
N ASP A 283 5.69 -16.79 14.52
CA ASP A 283 4.62 -17.12 15.46
C ASP A 283 4.23 -15.90 16.32
N ALA A 284 5.20 -15.05 16.70
CA ALA A 284 4.91 -13.79 17.38
C ALA A 284 4.10 -12.82 16.49
N ALA A 285 4.48 -12.68 15.21
CA ALA A 285 3.70 -11.90 14.24
C ALA A 285 2.28 -12.47 14.05
N VAL A 286 2.11 -13.79 14.05
CA VAL A 286 0.79 -14.47 13.99
C VAL A 286 -0.04 -14.14 15.23
N ARG A 287 0.56 -14.04 16.41
CA ARG A 287 -0.15 -13.57 17.62
C ARG A 287 -0.46 -12.07 17.62
N GLY A 288 0.03 -11.32 16.62
CA GLY A 288 -0.16 -9.88 16.48
C GLY A 288 0.89 -9.05 17.19
N GLU A 289 1.91 -9.69 17.75
CA GLU A 289 2.96 -9.02 18.51
C GLU A 289 3.84 -8.14 17.61
N GLU A 290 4.47 -7.14 18.23
CA GLU A 290 5.52 -6.36 17.61
C GLU A 290 6.79 -7.22 17.44
N VAL A 291 7.33 -7.30 16.23
CA VAL A 291 8.53 -8.08 15.89
C VAL A 291 9.63 -7.15 15.39
N PRO A 292 10.73 -6.96 16.15
CA PRO A 292 11.88 -6.17 15.71
C PRO A 292 12.60 -6.86 14.54
N ILE A 293 12.87 -6.11 13.47
CA ILE A 293 13.63 -6.59 12.32
C ILE A 293 14.74 -5.62 11.91
N ARG A 294 15.82 -6.16 11.33
CA ARG A 294 16.88 -5.39 10.67
C ARG A 294 17.04 -5.87 9.24
N PHE A 295 16.89 -4.97 8.28
CA PHE A 295 16.87 -5.31 6.87
C PHE A 295 17.73 -4.35 6.05
N LYS A 296 18.29 -4.84 4.94
CA LYS A 296 18.99 -4.04 3.93
C LYS A 296 17.99 -3.58 2.89
N SER A 297 17.94 -2.27 2.66
CA SER A 297 17.13 -1.73 1.57
C SER A 297 17.82 -1.89 0.22
N ASN A 298 17.08 -1.61 -0.86
CA ASN A 298 17.59 -1.71 -2.23
C ASN A 298 18.80 -0.81 -2.51
N ASN A 299 18.98 0.29 -1.76
CA ASN A 299 20.14 1.18 -1.88
C ASN A 299 21.37 0.71 -1.06
N GLY A 300 21.28 -0.47 -0.44
CA GLY A 300 22.35 -1.06 0.36
C GLY A 300 22.40 -0.62 1.82
N LYS A 301 21.62 0.40 2.24
CA LYS A 301 21.58 0.86 3.63
C LYS A 301 20.74 -0.08 4.50
N PHE A 302 21.22 -0.32 5.72
CA PHE A 302 20.50 -1.06 6.75
C PHE A 302 19.56 -0.17 7.55
N TYR A 303 18.39 -0.72 7.85
CA TYR A 303 17.39 -0.10 8.72
C TYR A 303 16.97 -1.08 9.80
N ALA A 304 16.64 -0.56 10.98
CA ALA A 304 16.11 -1.32 12.11
C ALA A 304 14.78 -0.69 12.54
N THR A 305 13.75 -1.50 12.69
CA THR A 305 12.43 -1.12 13.18
C THR A 305 11.65 -2.38 13.52
N SER A 306 10.48 -2.25 14.13
CA SER A 306 9.56 -3.38 14.27
C SER A 306 8.50 -3.41 13.18
N ILE A 307 8.03 -4.62 12.91
CA ILE A 307 6.83 -4.88 12.12
C ILE A 307 5.71 -5.37 13.02
N GLN A 308 4.47 -5.12 12.62
CA GLN A 308 3.29 -5.60 13.33
C GLN A 308 2.11 -5.76 12.38
N MET A 309 1.18 -6.67 12.68
CA MET A 309 -0.06 -6.78 11.91
C MET A 309 -0.96 -5.57 12.16
N SER A 310 -1.45 -4.96 11.08
CA SER A 310 -2.36 -3.82 11.13
C SER A 310 -3.66 -4.17 10.42
N ALA A 311 -4.77 -4.08 11.16
CA ALA A 311 -6.11 -4.18 10.62
C ALA A 311 -6.46 -2.96 9.75
N ALA A 312 -5.93 -1.78 10.09
CA ALA A 312 -6.14 -0.55 9.31
C ALA A 312 -5.42 -0.61 7.95
N GLU A 313 -4.19 -1.12 7.91
CA GLU A 313 -3.43 -1.32 6.66
C GLU A 313 -3.70 -2.68 5.99
N ARG A 314 -4.52 -3.54 6.62
CA ARG A 314 -4.86 -4.91 6.21
C ARG A 314 -3.63 -5.77 5.89
N GLY A 315 -2.58 -5.64 6.68
CA GLY A 315 -1.31 -6.31 6.46
C GLY A 315 -0.23 -5.90 7.45
N VAL A 316 0.99 -6.39 7.20
CA VAL A 316 2.14 -6.07 8.03
C VAL A 316 2.57 -4.61 7.80
N GLU A 317 2.63 -3.86 8.90
CA GLU A 317 3.00 -2.45 8.95
C GLU A 317 4.38 -2.29 9.62
N PHE A 318 5.19 -1.36 9.12
CA PHE A 318 6.44 -0.96 9.76
C PHE A 318 6.14 0.14 10.79
N LEU A 319 6.58 -0.04 12.03
CA LEU A 319 6.25 0.89 13.11
C LEU A 319 7.14 2.14 13.13
N TRP A 320 8.34 2.08 12.56
CA TRP A 320 9.33 3.18 12.56
C TRP A 320 9.48 3.82 13.94
N GLU A 321 9.23 5.12 14.08
CA GLU A 321 9.33 5.89 15.33
C GLU A 321 8.32 5.45 16.40
N ARG A 322 7.32 4.63 16.05
CA ARG A 322 6.28 4.14 16.95
C ARG A 322 6.63 2.82 17.65
N SER A 323 7.70 2.17 17.20
CA SER A 323 8.20 0.91 17.73
C SER A 323 8.40 0.99 19.25
N THR A 324 7.82 0.06 20.01
CA THR A 324 8.05 -0.02 21.48
C THR A 324 9.28 -0.86 21.82
N LYS A 325 9.69 -1.73 20.89
CA LYS A 325 10.88 -2.56 21.01
C LYS A 325 12.04 -1.91 20.27
N LYS A 326 13.24 -2.00 20.86
CA LYS A 326 14.51 -1.76 20.18
C LYS A 326 15.10 -3.12 19.82
N LEU A 327 15.79 -3.23 18.68
CA LEU A 327 16.63 -4.40 18.45
C LEU A 327 17.77 -4.38 19.48
N GLU A 328 17.68 -5.25 20.48
CA GLU A 328 18.83 -5.60 21.30
C GLU A 328 19.73 -6.52 20.45
N GLU A 329 20.64 -5.90 19.70
CA GLU A 329 22.01 -6.37 19.36
C GLU A 329 22.58 -5.62 18.15
N ALA A 330 23.24 -4.49 18.44
CA ALA A 330 24.30 -3.91 17.61
C ALA A 330 25.31 -3.11 18.47
N GLN A 331 25.58 -3.58 19.69
CA GLN A 331 26.66 -3.05 20.55
C GLN A 331 27.70 -4.12 20.94
N LYS A 332 27.74 -5.30 20.29
CA LYS A 332 28.75 -6.34 20.60
C LYS A 332 29.61 -6.82 19.42
N GLN A 333 29.60 -6.14 18.26
CA GLN A 333 30.58 -6.38 17.19
C GLN A 333 31.02 -5.07 16.54
N GLY A 334 31.69 -4.23 17.32
CA GLY A 334 32.30 -2.97 16.85
C GLY A 334 33.38 -2.41 17.77
N GLN A 335 33.88 -3.20 18.72
CA GLN A 335 35.06 -2.86 19.52
C GLN A 335 36.10 -3.96 19.32
N GLU A 336 36.75 -3.93 18.16
CA GLU A 336 38.14 -4.35 17.99
C GLU A 336 38.60 -3.79 16.63
N GLN A 337 39.68 -2.99 16.68
CA GLN A 337 40.25 -2.13 15.62
C GLN A 337 39.38 -0.87 15.36
N ASP A 338 39.79 0.35 15.68
CA ASP A 338 41.11 0.95 15.50
C ASP A 338 41.36 2.04 16.55
N GLY A 339 42.59 2.11 17.05
CA GLY A 339 43.05 3.13 17.98
C GLY A 339 43.74 4.27 17.24
N SER A 340 43.15 5.46 17.22
CA SER A 340 43.90 6.73 17.26
C SER A 340 42.97 7.96 17.42
N GLN A 341 43.18 8.66 18.54
CA GLN A 341 43.06 10.09 18.82
C GLN A 341 41.70 10.85 18.71
N GLN A 342 41.32 11.41 19.86
CA GLN A 342 40.32 12.46 20.18
C GLN A 342 40.57 13.76 19.35
N GLN A 343 39.63 14.68 19.01
CA GLN A 343 38.41 15.26 19.62
C GLN A 343 37.80 16.31 18.58
N PRO A 344 36.73 17.11 18.83
CA PRO A 344 35.30 16.84 19.04
C PRO A 344 34.31 17.55 18.04
N HIS A 345 33.04 17.09 18.04
CA HIS A 345 31.79 17.75 17.60
C HIS A 345 31.52 18.13 16.12
N ALA A 346 30.52 17.45 15.52
CA ALA A 346 29.37 18.08 14.82
C ALA A 346 28.24 17.05 14.56
N PRO A 347 26.94 17.43 14.65
CA PRO A 347 25.81 16.50 14.62
C PRO A 347 25.42 16.04 13.21
N VAL A 348 24.98 14.78 13.12
CA VAL A 348 24.47 14.11 11.92
C VAL A 348 23.28 14.87 11.33
N GLN A 349 23.39 15.29 10.07
CA GLN A 349 22.31 15.95 9.32
C GLN A 349 21.16 14.98 9.02
N VAL A 350 19.96 15.41 9.41
CA VAL A 350 18.67 14.79 9.09
C VAL A 350 18.14 15.44 7.81
N ALA A 351 17.84 14.63 6.80
CA ALA A 351 17.07 15.09 5.65
C ALA A 351 15.60 15.24 6.06
N GLY A 352 15.10 16.48 6.00
CA GLY A 352 13.67 16.80 5.92
C GLY A 352 13.03 17.37 7.18
N LYS A 353 13.21 18.68 7.42
CA LYS A 353 12.20 19.53 8.09
C LYS A 353 12.20 20.95 7.49
N PRO A 354 11.09 21.68 7.61
CA PRO A 354 10.62 22.67 6.62
C PRO A 354 11.29 24.03 6.75
N ARG A 355 11.37 24.76 5.62
CA ARG A 355 11.82 26.16 5.56
C ARG A 355 10.91 27.05 6.41
N LYS A 356 11.44 27.57 7.53
CA LYS A 356 11.01 28.84 8.12
C LYS A 356 11.88 29.95 7.54
N LYS A 357 11.25 31.05 7.13
CA LYS A 357 11.89 32.30 6.71
C LYS A 357 12.66 32.90 7.90
N GLU A 358 13.88 33.33 7.64
CA GLU A 358 14.64 34.26 8.48
C GLU A 358 13.97 35.63 8.53
N GLU A 359 13.82 36.14 9.74
CA GLU A 359 13.71 37.57 10.01
C GLU A 359 15.12 38.14 10.15
N ALA A 360 15.42 39.25 9.47
CA ALA A 360 16.50 40.15 9.84
C ALA A 360 15.88 41.44 10.38
N SER A 361 16.20 41.72 11.64
CA SER A 361 15.76 42.84 12.45
C SER A 361 16.33 44.19 11.99
N GLN A 362 15.68 45.31 12.32
CA GLN A 362 16.28 46.30 13.24
C GLN A 362 15.32 47.45 13.61
N GLN A 363 15.24 47.66 14.94
CA GLN A 363 15.24 48.91 15.71
C GLN A 363 14.16 49.97 15.40
N ALA A 364 13.16 50.17 16.27
CA ALA A 364 13.18 50.89 17.56
C ALA A 364 12.70 52.34 17.39
N GLU A 365 11.55 52.69 17.99
CA GLU A 365 11.45 53.76 19.00
C GLU A 365 10.01 53.96 19.55
N LYS A 366 9.94 54.72 20.64
CA LYS A 366 8.95 54.72 21.73
C LYS A 366 7.69 55.58 21.43
N LYS A 367 6.51 55.08 21.87
CA LYS A 367 5.38 55.69 22.67
C LYS A 367 4.88 57.16 22.37
N PRO A 368 3.71 57.59 22.88
CA PRO A 368 2.35 57.02 22.94
C PRO A 368 1.20 58.08 22.73
N ARG A 369 -0.09 57.67 22.93
CA ARG A 369 -1.34 58.48 23.13
C ARG A 369 -1.94 59.13 21.86
N THR A 370 -3.25 59.25 21.62
CA THR A 370 -4.43 59.51 22.49
C THR A 370 -5.75 59.22 21.72
N ARG A 371 -6.88 59.05 22.43
CA ARG A 371 -8.25 58.78 21.90
C ARG A 371 -9.02 60.03 21.40
N LYS A 372 -9.96 59.82 20.46
CA LYS A 372 -11.40 60.27 20.34
C LYS A 372 -11.77 60.80 18.91
N PRO A 373 -13.06 60.95 18.51
CA PRO A 373 -14.07 59.92 18.23
C PRO A 373 -14.88 60.15 16.90
N SER A 374 -15.74 59.18 16.54
CA SER A 374 -17.02 59.22 15.77
C SER A 374 -17.20 60.09 14.50
N ILE A 375 -17.64 59.46 13.40
CA ILE A 375 -18.67 60.03 12.49
C ILE A 375 -19.57 58.89 11.96
N THR A 376 -20.88 59.01 12.17
CA THR A 376 -21.99 58.23 11.59
C THR A 376 -22.31 58.69 10.15
N PRO A 377 -22.88 57.83 9.28
CA PRO A 377 -23.23 58.19 7.90
C PRO A 377 -24.66 58.78 7.77
N LYS A 378 -24.82 59.69 6.81
CA LYS A 378 -26.06 60.04 6.07
C LYS A 378 -25.57 60.37 4.64
N MET A 379 -26.19 59.95 3.54
CA MET A 379 -27.53 59.45 3.23
C MET A 379 -27.51 58.04 2.65
#